data_AF-A0AAU1ZEB3-F1
#
_entry.id   AF-A0AAU1ZEB3-F1
#
_cell.length_a   1.000
_cell.length_b   1.000
_cell.length_c   1.000
_cell.angle_alpha   90.00
_cell.angle_beta   90.00
_cell.angle_gamma   90.00
#
_symmetry.space_group_name_H-M   'P 1'
#
loop_
_entity.id
_entity.type
_entity.pdbx_description
1 polymer ?
#
loop_
_entity_poly.entity_id
_entity_poly.type
_entity_poly.pdbx_seq_one_letter_code
_entity_poly.pdbx_strand_id
1 'polypeptide(L)'
;MNRTTRTTGAPGSRGRRRALGTALAVLASSAALTAVTAAPAQAAEGAPKPRVVFTEHKDVDGVRHSTLVTVNPDGTDRRELVPTGPGLPKAEISGVSYSPDGLRMAFISNDGYADIWVANADGTNARPVRMDIDEPDGWLNGLDWTPDGKQLYLSFRAKPGHDRLRIMRVDLDGTGLGYVFAEPEKTWDTQVDVAWDGRVTFLRGSTIHLWDPRAGGDPKPVTQGLNPTFSPNGDRIAFANGADGSYDVHARALGSGAEETFTYNQNVLLPEWSPDGSKVAFLSGGTQQKATVADAADPSTGRTSGIRVLSAPGTTASDIAWAAPRGWSPRGTFRHDFTGDAVPDVLAQDASGVLWRYDGDGKGGLKARVKIGWGWTGYRLTVAGDLSADGIPDAVAQDASGGLWRVDGNGTGGLRPKVRIGSGWQGLRLAGTGDLNNGALPTDGFSDLLAIDGNGTLWLYGGNGRGGLLPRVSHGAMYQGYRVTGVGALSPDGSQAYLGQKPSGELHRYDDALGRETIGWGWKDLTLTGVGDLGNDGIPDVIAQDTAGVLWRYDGDAAGHLKPRVKIGWGWKGITTF
;
A
#
# COMPACT_ATOMS: atom_id res chain seq x y z
N MET A 1 -46.97 8.04 81.06
CA MET A 1 -46.77 6.64 81.49
C MET A 1 -46.01 5.86 80.41
N ASN A 2 -45.73 4.58 80.62
CA ASN A 2 -44.66 3.84 79.95
C ASN A 2 -45.16 2.94 78.78
N ARG A 3 -44.24 2.57 77.87
CA ARG A 3 -44.17 1.31 77.08
C ARG A 3 -45.19 0.93 75.98
N THR A 4 -44.64 0.77 74.75
CA THR A 4 -44.74 -0.39 73.78
C THR A 4 -46.13 -0.89 73.25
N THR A 5 -46.28 -1.56 72.09
CA THR A 5 -45.34 -2.34 71.23
C THR A 5 -45.82 -2.46 69.74
N ARG A 6 -44.90 -2.89 68.84
CA ARG A 6 -45.00 -3.73 67.59
C ARG A 6 -46.39 -4.27 67.11
N THR A 7 -46.68 -4.59 65.84
CA THR A 7 -45.99 -4.72 64.50
C THR A 7 -47.06 -4.67 63.36
N THR A 8 -46.89 -4.88 62.02
CA THR A 8 -45.86 -5.42 61.08
C THR A 8 -46.13 -4.92 59.62
N GLY A 9 -45.20 -5.13 58.67
CA GLY A 9 -45.53 -5.36 57.23
C GLY A 9 -45.31 -4.21 56.21
N ALA A 10 -44.74 -4.52 55.04
CA ALA A 10 -44.44 -3.64 53.88
C ALA A 10 -44.37 -4.52 52.58
N PRO A 11 -44.15 -4.02 51.31
CA PRO A 11 -43.92 -2.67 50.73
C PRO A 11 -45.14 -2.19 49.88
N GLY A 12 -45.15 -1.25 48.90
CA GLY A 12 -44.17 -0.34 48.24
C GLY A 12 -44.03 -0.62 46.71
N SER A 13 -43.74 0.33 45.80
CA SER A 13 -43.44 1.78 45.96
C SER A 13 -43.38 2.59 44.63
N ARG A 14 -43.87 3.85 44.66
CA ARG A 14 -43.34 5.16 44.12
C ARG A 14 -42.34 5.19 42.92
N GLY A 15 -42.31 6.16 42.00
CA GLY A 15 -43.07 7.42 41.81
C GLY A 15 -42.24 8.73 42.01
N ARG A 16 -42.12 9.61 41.00
CA ARG A 16 -41.48 10.97 41.06
C ARG A 16 -42.13 12.01 40.10
N ARG A 17 -41.99 13.31 40.40
CA ARG A 17 -42.43 14.49 39.59
C ARG A 17 -41.43 15.67 39.67
N ARG A 18 -41.62 16.71 38.84
CA ARG A 18 -40.77 17.92 38.65
C ARG A 18 -40.99 19.04 39.70
N ALA A 19 -40.07 20.02 39.72
CA ALA A 19 -40.25 21.40 40.23
C ALA A 19 -39.50 22.42 39.32
N LEU A 20 -39.62 23.74 39.58
CA LEU A 20 -39.27 24.84 38.65
C LEU A 20 -38.75 26.11 39.36
N GLY A 21 -38.06 27.00 38.63
CA GLY A 21 -37.57 28.34 39.05
C GLY A 21 -36.06 28.53 38.78
N THR A 22 -35.51 29.73 38.54
CA THR A 22 -36.08 31.09 38.31
C THR A 22 -35.02 31.92 37.54
N ALA A 23 -35.33 33.12 37.03
CA ALA A 23 -34.40 33.93 36.21
C ALA A 23 -34.13 35.34 36.74
N LEU A 24 -32.91 35.86 36.50
CA LEU A 24 -32.53 37.29 36.54
C LEU A 24 -31.28 37.50 35.65
N ALA A 25 -30.99 38.73 35.22
CA ALA A 25 -29.90 39.03 34.27
C ALA A 25 -29.10 40.29 34.64
N VAL A 26 -27.80 40.30 34.31
CA VAL A 26 -26.90 41.47 34.36
C VAL A 26 -25.91 41.37 33.18
N LEU A 27 -25.54 42.52 32.59
CA LEU A 27 -24.53 42.64 31.52
C LEU A 27 -23.15 42.93 32.12
N ALA A 28 -22.12 42.19 31.68
CA ALA A 28 -20.71 42.57 31.80
C ALA A 28 -19.86 41.86 30.73
N SER A 29 -18.81 42.52 30.26
CA SER A 29 -17.93 42.04 29.19
C SER A 29 -16.73 41.25 29.71
N SER A 30 -16.10 40.48 28.80
CA SER A 30 -14.66 40.08 28.75
C SER A 30 -14.42 38.58 28.61
N ALA A 31 -13.31 38.26 27.95
CA ALA A 31 -12.87 36.94 27.50
C ALA A 31 -13.03 35.78 28.51
N ALA A 32 -13.68 34.72 28.07
CA ALA A 32 -13.54 33.37 28.61
C ALA A 32 -13.14 32.42 27.49
N LEU A 33 -12.00 31.76 27.62
CA LEU A 33 -11.43 30.86 26.62
C LEU A 33 -12.25 29.55 26.56
N THR A 34 -13.31 29.53 25.75
CA THR A 34 -14.08 28.31 25.48
C THR A 34 -13.27 27.41 24.55
N ALA A 35 -12.47 26.53 25.16
CA ALA A 35 -11.84 25.43 24.45
C ALA A 35 -12.91 24.58 23.77
N VAL A 36 -13.01 24.70 22.44
CA VAL A 36 -13.73 23.72 21.63
C VAL A 36 -12.99 22.40 21.80
N THR A 37 -13.55 21.51 22.61
CA THR A 37 -13.15 20.11 22.64
C THR A 37 -13.57 19.48 21.32
N ALA A 38 -12.77 19.71 20.29
CA ALA A 38 -12.69 18.78 19.17
C ALA A 38 -12.49 17.39 19.77
N ALA A 39 -13.34 16.43 19.38
CA ALA A 39 -13.10 15.05 19.74
C ALA A 39 -11.71 14.67 19.22
N PRO A 40 -10.78 14.19 20.06
CA PRO A 40 -9.49 13.75 19.57
C PRO A 40 -9.72 12.59 18.61
N ALA A 41 -9.20 12.69 17.39
CA ALA A 41 -9.12 11.54 16.48
C ALA A 41 -8.45 10.38 17.23
N GLN A 42 -8.96 9.15 17.05
CA GLN A 42 -8.79 8.04 18.00
C GLN A 42 -7.33 7.69 18.35
N ALA A 43 -6.80 8.38 19.37
CA ALA A 43 -5.47 8.25 19.92
C ALA A 43 -5.44 7.14 20.99
N ALA A 44 -5.67 5.90 20.57
CA ALA A 44 -5.69 4.72 21.44
C ALA A 44 -5.10 3.44 20.79
N GLU A 45 -4.73 3.50 19.52
CA GLU A 45 -4.09 2.41 18.77
C GLU A 45 -2.94 2.98 17.92
N GLY A 46 -1.96 2.17 17.57
CA GLY A 46 -0.84 2.58 16.70
C GLY A 46 -1.25 2.76 15.23
N ALA A 47 -0.30 3.12 14.36
CA ALA A 47 -0.51 3.05 12.90
C ALA A 47 -1.09 1.68 12.51
N PRO A 48 -2.01 1.61 11.53
CA PRO A 48 -2.62 0.34 11.12
C PRO A 48 -1.53 -0.65 10.72
N LYS A 49 -1.47 -1.80 11.40
CA LYS A 49 -0.42 -2.81 11.21
C LYS A 49 -0.82 -3.82 10.12
N PRO A 50 0.14 -4.42 9.41
CA PRO A 50 -0.13 -5.59 8.58
C PRO A 50 -0.67 -6.74 9.44
N ARG A 51 -1.62 -7.50 8.88
CA ARG A 51 -2.28 -8.64 9.55
C ARG A 51 -2.05 -9.91 8.76
N VAL A 52 -1.92 -11.03 9.47
CA VAL A 52 -1.89 -12.35 8.83
C VAL A 52 -3.33 -12.79 8.60
N VAL A 53 -3.60 -13.35 7.43
CA VAL A 53 -4.90 -13.87 7.01
C VAL A 53 -4.75 -15.34 6.60
N PHE A 54 -5.68 -16.20 7.02
CA PHE A 54 -5.66 -17.63 6.68
C PHE A 54 -7.05 -18.25 6.82
N THR A 55 -7.33 -19.28 6.02
CA THR A 55 -8.48 -20.15 6.17
C THR A 55 -8.18 -21.22 7.21
N GLU A 56 -9.03 -21.30 8.21
CA GLU A 56 -8.96 -22.26 9.31
C GLU A 56 -10.11 -23.27 9.22
N HIS A 57 -9.77 -24.55 9.33
CA HIS A 57 -10.71 -25.67 9.26
C HIS A 57 -10.89 -26.33 10.61
N LYS A 58 -12.14 -26.67 10.93
CA LYS A 58 -12.51 -27.39 12.14
C LYS A 58 -13.61 -28.41 11.85
N ASP A 59 -13.36 -29.66 12.22
CA ASP A 59 -14.38 -30.70 12.18
C ASP A 59 -15.27 -30.62 13.43
N VAL A 60 -16.59 -30.62 13.23
CA VAL A 60 -17.61 -30.64 14.28
C VAL A 60 -18.63 -31.71 13.89
N ASP A 61 -18.81 -32.73 14.74
CA ASP A 61 -19.71 -33.87 14.52
C ASP A 61 -19.56 -34.57 13.16
N GLY A 62 -18.35 -34.54 12.59
CA GLY A 62 -18.01 -35.12 11.28
C GLY A 62 -18.21 -34.19 10.08
N VAL A 63 -18.64 -32.94 10.30
CA VAL A 63 -18.75 -31.88 9.29
C VAL A 63 -17.55 -30.93 9.40
N ARG A 64 -16.83 -30.73 8.29
CA ARG A 64 -15.72 -29.77 8.21
C ARG A 64 -16.26 -28.36 7.99
N HIS A 65 -15.94 -27.44 8.89
CA HIS A 65 -16.26 -26.02 8.78
C HIS A 65 -15.00 -25.23 8.45
N SER A 66 -15.08 -24.33 7.46
CA SER A 66 -14.03 -23.38 7.10
C SER A 66 -14.38 -21.97 7.56
N THR A 67 -13.42 -21.27 8.16
CA THR A 67 -13.54 -19.88 8.60
C THR A 67 -12.30 -19.11 8.14
N LEU A 68 -12.49 -18.02 7.40
CA LEU A 68 -11.40 -17.11 7.09
C LEU A 68 -11.10 -16.24 8.32
N VAL A 69 -9.84 -16.15 8.74
CA VAL A 69 -9.40 -15.50 9.98
C VAL A 69 -8.40 -14.41 9.65
N THR A 70 -8.50 -13.26 10.32
CA THR A 70 -7.43 -12.24 10.34
C THR A 70 -6.93 -12.04 11.77
N VAL A 71 -5.62 -11.83 11.96
CA VAL A 71 -5.02 -11.66 13.28
C VAL A 71 -3.75 -10.80 13.22
N ASN A 72 -3.39 -10.13 14.32
CA ASN A 72 -2.12 -9.42 14.41
C ASN A 72 -0.94 -10.43 14.51
N PRO A 73 0.28 -10.09 14.04
CA PRO A 73 1.45 -10.97 14.12
C PRO A 73 1.97 -11.29 15.54
N ASP A 74 1.41 -10.64 16.57
CA ASP A 74 1.63 -10.94 17.99
C ASP A 74 0.57 -11.92 18.56
N GLY A 75 -0.41 -12.33 17.76
CA GLY A 75 -1.53 -13.20 18.13
C GLY A 75 -2.74 -12.45 18.72
N THR A 76 -2.68 -11.12 18.85
CA THR A 76 -3.79 -10.31 19.37
C THR A 76 -4.86 -10.02 18.31
N ASP A 77 -6.05 -9.60 18.77
CA ASP A 77 -7.12 -9.08 17.91
C ASP A 77 -7.50 -10.03 16.75
N ARG A 78 -7.61 -11.32 17.05
CA ARG A 78 -8.16 -12.33 16.14
C ARG A 78 -9.61 -11.97 15.80
N ARG A 79 -9.92 -11.92 14.50
CA ARG A 79 -11.26 -11.67 13.97
C ARG A 79 -11.59 -12.72 12.92
N GLU A 80 -12.81 -13.25 12.98
CA GLU A 80 -13.38 -14.00 11.86
C GLU A 80 -13.75 -12.99 10.76
N LEU A 81 -13.45 -13.34 9.51
CA LEU A 81 -13.78 -12.57 8.33
C LEU A 81 -14.78 -13.39 7.51
N VAL A 82 -15.99 -12.86 7.34
CA VAL A 82 -17.05 -13.55 6.59
C VAL A 82 -17.35 -12.71 5.35
N PRO A 83 -16.84 -13.08 4.17
CA PRO A 83 -17.17 -12.37 2.94
C PRO A 83 -18.68 -12.36 2.68
N THR A 84 -19.19 -11.25 2.18
CA THR A 84 -20.62 -11.03 1.97
C THR A 84 -20.87 -10.34 0.64
N GLY A 85 -21.74 -10.93 -0.19
CA GLY A 85 -22.03 -10.42 -1.52
C GLY A 85 -23.22 -11.10 -2.20
N PRO A 86 -23.83 -10.47 -3.22
CA PRO A 86 -24.95 -11.06 -3.96
C PRO A 86 -24.53 -12.35 -4.67
N GLY A 87 -25.19 -13.45 -4.35
CA GLY A 87 -24.96 -14.75 -4.98
C GLY A 87 -23.72 -15.53 -4.48
N LEU A 88 -23.02 -15.04 -3.44
CA LEU A 88 -21.90 -15.77 -2.84
C LEU A 88 -22.43 -17.08 -2.20
N PRO A 89 -21.95 -18.27 -2.62
CA PRO A 89 -22.38 -19.54 -2.04
C PRO A 89 -21.89 -19.73 -0.60
N LYS A 90 -22.52 -20.66 0.13
CA LYS A 90 -21.99 -21.17 1.41
C LYS A 90 -20.94 -22.23 1.14
N ALA A 91 -19.80 -21.77 0.65
CA ALA A 91 -18.70 -22.54 0.11
C ALA A 91 -17.51 -22.66 1.09
N GLU A 92 -16.57 -23.55 0.77
CA GLU A 92 -15.20 -23.42 1.27
C GLU A 92 -14.54 -22.19 0.64
N ILE A 93 -13.79 -21.41 1.44
CA ILE A 93 -12.98 -20.29 0.96
C ILE A 93 -11.50 -20.68 1.09
N SER A 94 -10.67 -20.27 0.13
CA SER A 94 -9.22 -20.50 0.14
C SER A 94 -8.51 -19.59 -0.87
N GLY A 95 -7.17 -19.61 -0.91
CA GLY A 95 -6.37 -18.88 -1.90
C GLY A 95 -6.60 -17.37 -1.84
N VAL A 96 -6.56 -16.81 -0.62
CA VAL A 96 -6.85 -15.39 -0.38
C VAL A 96 -5.61 -14.53 -0.59
N SER A 97 -5.60 -13.63 -1.58
CA SER A 97 -4.58 -12.57 -1.72
C SER A 97 -5.21 -11.18 -1.66
N TYR A 98 -4.52 -10.23 -1.03
CA TYR A 98 -4.96 -8.84 -0.90
C TYR A 98 -4.37 -7.97 -2.02
N SER A 99 -5.15 -7.00 -2.49
CA SER A 99 -4.66 -6.09 -3.53
C SER A 99 -3.53 -5.18 -3.00
N PRO A 100 -2.60 -4.71 -3.85
CA PRO A 100 -1.44 -3.91 -3.43
C PRO A 100 -1.78 -2.53 -2.83
N ASP A 101 -3.04 -2.10 -2.89
CA ASP A 101 -3.56 -0.90 -2.22
C ASP A 101 -4.16 -1.19 -0.82
N GLY A 102 -4.23 -2.47 -0.41
CA GLY A 102 -4.89 -2.94 0.81
C GLY A 102 -6.42 -2.77 0.82
N LEU A 103 -7.04 -2.35 -0.29
CA LEU A 103 -8.46 -1.99 -0.36
C LEU A 103 -9.37 -3.18 -0.67
N ARG A 104 -8.86 -4.21 -1.35
CA ARG A 104 -9.61 -5.37 -1.84
C ARG A 104 -8.93 -6.68 -1.45
N MET A 105 -9.68 -7.76 -1.56
CA MET A 105 -9.21 -9.14 -1.43
C MET A 105 -9.79 -9.96 -2.58
N ALA A 106 -8.97 -10.84 -3.14
CA ALA A 106 -9.38 -11.88 -4.08
C ALA A 106 -9.30 -13.22 -3.36
N PHE A 107 -10.23 -14.12 -3.63
CA PHE A 107 -10.28 -15.44 -3.01
C PHE A 107 -10.96 -16.47 -3.91
N ILE A 108 -10.62 -17.74 -3.71
CA ILE A 108 -11.26 -18.90 -4.31
C ILE A 108 -12.46 -19.28 -3.44
N SER A 109 -13.64 -19.39 -4.05
CA SER A 109 -14.85 -19.94 -3.45
C SER A 109 -15.15 -21.29 -4.09
N ASN A 110 -15.34 -22.34 -3.28
CA ASN A 110 -15.51 -23.72 -3.74
C ASN A 110 -16.82 -24.33 -3.19
N ASP A 111 -17.84 -24.42 -4.03
CA ASP A 111 -19.13 -25.06 -3.73
C ASP A 111 -19.35 -26.40 -4.49
N GLY A 112 -18.32 -26.85 -5.19
CA GLY A 112 -18.36 -27.91 -6.20
C GLY A 112 -17.58 -27.50 -7.45
N TYR A 113 -17.58 -26.20 -7.77
CA TYR A 113 -16.66 -25.56 -8.72
C TYR A 113 -15.87 -24.47 -8.00
N ALA A 114 -14.65 -24.18 -8.49
CA ALA A 114 -13.72 -23.23 -7.88
C ALA A 114 -13.78 -21.88 -8.60
N ASP A 115 -14.64 -20.98 -8.12
CA ASP A 115 -14.84 -19.63 -8.65
C ASP A 115 -13.91 -18.60 -8.00
N ILE A 116 -13.50 -17.59 -8.75
CA ILE A 116 -12.80 -16.41 -8.20
C ILE A 116 -13.81 -15.36 -7.76
N TRP A 117 -13.63 -14.88 -6.54
CA TRP A 117 -14.42 -13.80 -5.96
C TRP A 117 -13.50 -12.66 -5.52
N VAL A 118 -13.96 -11.43 -5.73
CA VAL A 118 -13.28 -10.20 -5.29
C VAL A 118 -14.22 -9.43 -4.38
N ALA A 119 -13.72 -9.01 -3.22
CA ALA A 119 -14.43 -8.21 -2.23
C ALA A 119 -13.60 -6.99 -1.81
N ASN A 120 -14.21 -6.09 -1.05
CA ASN A 120 -13.48 -5.13 -0.23
C ASN A 120 -12.60 -5.90 0.78
N ALA A 121 -11.50 -5.30 1.25
CA ALA A 121 -10.56 -5.91 2.19
C ALA A 121 -11.16 -6.35 3.55
N ASP A 122 -12.37 -5.85 3.87
CA ASP A 122 -13.19 -6.22 5.02
C ASP A 122 -14.25 -7.31 4.69
N GLY A 123 -14.13 -7.97 3.53
CA GLY A 123 -15.01 -9.03 3.06
C GLY A 123 -16.34 -8.54 2.48
N THR A 124 -16.69 -7.25 2.62
CA THR A 124 -17.95 -6.72 2.10
C THR A 124 -17.94 -6.56 0.57
N ASN A 125 -19.12 -6.49 -0.05
CA ASN A 125 -19.28 -6.28 -1.49
C ASN A 125 -18.58 -7.36 -2.36
N ALA A 126 -18.59 -8.61 -1.91
CA ALA A 126 -18.05 -9.72 -2.67
C ALA A 126 -18.81 -9.91 -4.00
N ARG A 127 -18.08 -10.07 -5.10
CA ARG A 127 -18.61 -10.33 -6.45
C ARG A 127 -17.74 -11.34 -7.20
N PRO A 128 -18.32 -12.19 -8.06
CA PRO A 128 -17.53 -13.14 -8.84
C PRO A 128 -16.78 -12.43 -9.96
N VAL A 129 -15.55 -12.87 -10.25
CA VAL A 129 -14.82 -12.57 -11.49
C VAL A 129 -15.23 -13.64 -12.50
N ARG A 130 -16.27 -13.35 -13.29
CA ARG A 130 -16.89 -14.32 -14.21
C ARG A 130 -16.02 -14.55 -15.45
N MET A 131 -15.14 -15.53 -15.34
CA MET A 131 -14.33 -16.02 -16.44
C MET A 131 -15.14 -16.98 -17.30
N ASP A 132 -15.18 -16.75 -18.61
CA ASP A 132 -15.74 -17.69 -19.58
C ASP A 132 -14.65 -18.73 -19.92
N ILE A 133 -14.56 -19.79 -19.10
CA ILE A 133 -13.60 -20.89 -19.30
C ILE A 133 -14.37 -22.16 -19.66
N ASP A 134 -14.19 -22.65 -20.89
CA ASP A 134 -14.66 -23.95 -21.38
C ASP A 134 -13.86 -25.13 -20.75
N GLU A 135 -13.81 -25.15 -19.42
CA GLU A 135 -12.93 -25.93 -18.55
C GLU A 135 -11.41 -25.76 -18.79
N PRO A 136 -10.64 -25.20 -17.83
CA PRO A 136 -9.20 -25.36 -17.86
C PRO A 136 -8.83 -26.81 -17.54
N ASP A 137 -7.63 -27.25 -17.97
CA ASP A 137 -7.04 -28.57 -17.71
C ASP A 137 -6.76 -28.88 -16.21
N GLY A 138 -7.20 -28.01 -15.31
CA GLY A 138 -6.91 -28.05 -13.89
C GLY A 138 -7.99 -27.43 -13.01
N TRP A 139 -7.77 -27.51 -11.70
CA TRP A 139 -8.47 -26.72 -10.70
C TRP A 139 -7.60 -25.52 -10.31
N LEU A 140 -8.21 -24.36 -10.04
CA LEU A 140 -7.49 -23.20 -9.53
C LEU A 140 -6.80 -23.56 -8.19
N ASN A 141 -5.55 -23.15 -8.01
CA ASN A 141 -4.76 -23.45 -6.80
C ASN A 141 -3.92 -22.29 -6.26
N GLY A 142 -3.86 -21.17 -6.97
CA GLY A 142 -3.20 -19.94 -6.55
C GLY A 142 -3.68 -18.79 -7.41
N LEU A 143 -3.73 -17.60 -6.80
CA LEU A 143 -4.01 -16.34 -7.47
C LEU A 143 -3.24 -15.24 -6.78
N ASP A 144 -2.83 -14.23 -7.53
CA ASP A 144 -2.23 -13.02 -6.98
C ASP A 144 -2.48 -11.79 -7.88
N TRP A 145 -2.27 -10.59 -7.37
CA TRP A 145 -2.64 -9.34 -8.03
C TRP A 145 -1.53 -8.74 -8.90
N THR A 146 -1.89 -8.02 -9.96
CA THR A 146 -0.95 -7.06 -10.57
C THR A 146 -0.68 -5.88 -9.62
N PRO A 147 0.49 -5.22 -9.68
CA PRO A 147 0.83 -4.06 -8.83
C PRO A 147 -0.16 -2.88 -8.90
N ASP A 148 -0.81 -2.69 -10.06
CA ASP A 148 -1.84 -1.68 -10.27
C ASP A 148 -3.22 -2.09 -9.70
N GLY A 149 -3.34 -3.32 -9.21
CA GLY A 149 -4.57 -3.89 -8.70
C GLY A 149 -5.70 -3.97 -9.73
N LYS A 150 -5.42 -4.08 -11.04
CA LYS A 150 -6.43 -4.20 -12.10
C LYS A 150 -6.67 -5.62 -12.61
N GLN A 151 -5.71 -6.52 -12.42
CA GLN A 151 -5.75 -7.90 -12.91
C GLN A 151 -5.37 -8.89 -11.82
N LEU A 152 -5.73 -10.15 -12.04
CA LEU A 152 -5.25 -11.29 -11.25
C LEU A 152 -4.43 -12.22 -12.15
N TYR A 153 -3.22 -12.55 -11.70
CA TYR A 153 -2.46 -13.70 -12.17
C TYR A 153 -2.99 -14.97 -11.50
N LEU A 154 -3.16 -16.05 -12.28
CA LEU A 154 -3.83 -17.28 -11.84
C LEU A 154 -2.93 -18.49 -12.11
N SER A 155 -2.91 -19.44 -11.17
CA SER A 155 -2.28 -20.75 -11.34
C SER A 155 -3.24 -21.91 -11.06
N PHE A 156 -2.97 -23.05 -11.70
CA PHE A 156 -3.80 -24.24 -11.62
C PHE A 156 -3.01 -25.48 -11.16
N ARG A 157 -3.72 -26.48 -10.63
CA ARG A 157 -3.27 -27.86 -10.38
C ARG A 157 -4.02 -28.83 -11.31
N ALA A 158 -3.37 -29.91 -11.76
CA ALA A 158 -3.93 -30.77 -12.81
C ALA A 158 -5.20 -31.51 -12.38
N LYS A 159 -6.16 -31.66 -13.30
CA LYS A 159 -7.24 -32.66 -13.21
C LYS A 159 -6.67 -34.05 -13.53
N PRO A 160 -7.14 -35.14 -12.92
CA PRO A 160 -6.75 -36.50 -13.31
C PRO A 160 -7.00 -36.76 -14.80
N GLY A 161 -5.98 -37.19 -15.53
CA GLY A 161 -6.05 -37.40 -16.99
C GLY A 161 -5.72 -36.16 -17.84
N HIS A 162 -5.53 -34.99 -17.22
CA HIS A 162 -5.01 -33.79 -17.86
C HIS A 162 -3.59 -33.51 -17.38
N ASP A 163 -2.73 -32.96 -18.24
CA ASP A 163 -1.29 -32.86 -18.00
C ASP A 163 -0.73 -31.43 -18.06
N ARG A 164 -1.56 -30.39 -18.18
CA ARG A 164 -1.11 -29.03 -18.54
C ARG A 164 -1.37 -28.02 -17.44
N LEU A 165 -0.30 -27.43 -16.88
CA LEU A 165 -0.39 -26.37 -15.87
C LEU A 165 0.12 -25.07 -16.47
N ARG A 166 -0.63 -23.98 -16.31
CA ARG A 166 -0.39 -22.71 -16.98
C ARG A 166 -0.54 -21.56 -15.99
N ILE A 167 0.21 -20.50 -16.23
CA ILE A 167 -0.11 -19.18 -15.68
C ILE A 167 -1.04 -18.44 -16.65
N MET A 168 -2.12 -17.90 -16.11
CA MET A 168 -3.08 -17.04 -16.83
C MET A 168 -3.15 -15.67 -16.16
N ARG A 169 -3.70 -14.68 -16.87
CA ARG A 169 -4.16 -13.41 -16.30
C ARG A 169 -5.64 -13.19 -16.63
N VAL A 170 -6.33 -12.38 -15.83
CA VAL A 170 -7.72 -11.95 -16.05
C VAL A 170 -7.96 -10.53 -15.52
N ASP A 171 -8.80 -9.74 -16.18
CA ASP A 171 -9.30 -8.46 -15.68
C ASP A 171 -10.41 -8.65 -14.62
N LEU A 172 -10.56 -7.70 -13.69
CA LEU A 172 -11.50 -7.84 -12.57
C LEU A 172 -12.99 -7.76 -12.94
N ASP A 173 -13.34 -7.62 -14.21
CA ASP A 173 -14.71 -7.78 -14.73
C ASP A 173 -14.96 -9.18 -15.34
N GLY A 174 -13.92 -10.02 -15.44
CA GLY A 174 -13.94 -11.34 -16.06
C GLY A 174 -13.40 -11.36 -17.50
N THR A 175 -13.07 -10.20 -18.08
CA THR A 175 -12.51 -10.10 -19.43
C THR A 175 -10.97 -10.25 -19.42
N GLY A 176 -10.33 -10.07 -20.57
CA GLY A 176 -8.86 -10.16 -20.71
C GLY A 176 -8.22 -11.54 -20.49
N LEU A 177 -9.03 -12.57 -20.18
CA LEU A 177 -8.58 -13.91 -19.85
C LEU A 177 -7.64 -14.48 -20.92
N GLY A 178 -6.41 -14.84 -20.53
CA GLY A 178 -5.45 -15.42 -21.45
C GLY A 178 -4.17 -15.93 -20.80
N TYR A 179 -3.42 -16.72 -21.57
CA TYR A 179 -2.09 -17.19 -21.18
C TYR A 179 -1.05 -16.07 -21.29
N VAL A 180 -0.06 -16.07 -20.40
CA VAL A 180 0.99 -15.05 -20.35
C VAL A 180 2.27 -15.45 -21.09
N PHE A 181 2.39 -16.72 -21.50
CA PHE A 181 3.50 -17.25 -22.28
C PHE A 181 3.04 -17.66 -23.69
N ALA A 182 3.97 -17.67 -24.65
CA ALA A 182 3.66 -17.92 -26.07
C ALA A 182 3.44 -19.40 -26.45
N GLU A 183 4.01 -20.33 -25.67
CA GLU A 183 3.86 -21.79 -25.87
C GLU A 183 3.33 -22.50 -24.59
N PRO A 184 2.13 -22.11 -24.09
CA PRO A 184 1.62 -22.53 -22.79
C PRO A 184 1.15 -24.00 -22.75
N GLU A 185 1.19 -24.71 -23.87
CA GLU A 185 0.93 -26.15 -23.96
C GLU A 185 2.16 -27.02 -23.63
N LYS A 186 3.35 -26.42 -23.46
CA LYS A 186 4.63 -27.13 -23.22
C LYS A 186 5.14 -27.03 -21.78
N THR A 187 4.35 -26.44 -20.87
CA THR A 187 4.82 -26.07 -19.53
C THR A 187 3.98 -26.67 -18.41
N TRP A 188 4.57 -26.70 -17.22
CA TRP A 188 3.99 -27.25 -15.99
C TRP A 188 4.05 -26.17 -14.91
N ASP A 189 3.44 -25.03 -15.22
CA ASP A 189 3.58 -23.79 -14.45
C ASP A 189 2.46 -23.62 -13.42
N THR A 190 2.84 -23.46 -12.16
CA THR A 190 1.90 -23.36 -11.03
C THR A 190 2.49 -22.47 -9.91
N GLN A 191 1.71 -22.16 -8.87
CA GLN A 191 2.15 -21.38 -7.70
C GLN A 191 2.74 -20.02 -8.10
N VAL A 192 1.87 -19.14 -8.62
CA VAL A 192 2.24 -17.79 -9.08
C VAL A 192 2.23 -16.78 -7.94
N ASP A 193 3.18 -15.86 -7.96
CA ASP A 193 3.35 -14.74 -7.02
C ASP A 193 3.99 -13.55 -7.76
N VAL A 194 3.57 -12.31 -7.44
CA VAL A 194 3.86 -11.11 -8.22
C VAL A 194 4.55 -10.04 -7.38
N ALA A 195 5.73 -9.60 -7.82
CA ALA A 195 6.47 -8.51 -7.20
C ALA A 195 5.75 -7.18 -7.41
N TRP A 196 5.98 -6.24 -6.49
CA TRP A 196 5.49 -4.86 -6.55
C TRP A 196 5.98 -4.06 -7.77
N ASP A 197 7.00 -4.53 -8.50
CA ASP A 197 7.45 -3.96 -9.77
C ASP A 197 6.90 -4.70 -11.01
N GLY A 198 6.04 -5.70 -10.82
CA GLY A 198 5.38 -6.47 -11.88
C GLY A 198 6.17 -7.67 -12.39
N ARG A 199 7.36 -7.97 -11.84
CA ARG A 199 8.01 -9.28 -12.05
C ARG A 199 7.14 -10.39 -11.48
N VAL A 200 7.16 -11.56 -12.11
CA VAL A 200 6.34 -12.71 -11.75
C VAL A 200 7.22 -13.90 -11.46
N THR A 201 6.97 -14.62 -10.37
CA THR A 201 7.54 -15.95 -10.12
C THR A 201 6.50 -17.03 -10.23
N PHE A 202 6.96 -18.23 -10.57
CA PHE A 202 6.14 -19.43 -10.62
C PHE A 202 7.02 -20.68 -10.56
N LEU A 203 6.43 -21.79 -10.16
CA LEU A 203 7.05 -23.12 -10.17
C LEU A 203 6.85 -23.79 -11.53
N ARG A 204 7.93 -24.21 -12.19
CA ARG A 204 7.94 -25.07 -13.38
C ARG A 204 8.57 -26.42 -13.03
N GLY A 205 7.76 -27.45 -12.87
CA GLY A 205 8.21 -28.74 -12.33
C GLY A 205 8.65 -28.60 -10.86
N SER A 206 9.94 -28.75 -10.58
CA SER A 206 10.58 -28.46 -9.27
C SER A 206 11.40 -27.17 -9.24
N THR A 207 11.41 -26.40 -10.34
CA THR A 207 12.29 -25.24 -10.54
C THR A 207 11.49 -23.95 -10.50
N ILE A 208 11.80 -23.09 -9.52
CA ILE A 208 11.27 -21.72 -9.46
C ILE A 208 11.85 -20.93 -10.64
N HIS A 209 10.99 -20.26 -11.39
CA HIS A 209 11.33 -19.38 -12.50
C HIS A 209 10.94 -17.93 -12.18
N LEU A 210 11.66 -16.99 -12.80
CA LEU A 210 11.42 -15.56 -12.76
C LEU A 210 11.18 -15.04 -14.17
N TRP A 211 10.15 -14.22 -14.33
CA TRP A 211 9.79 -13.55 -15.57
C TRP A 211 9.52 -12.07 -15.32
N ASP A 212 9.76 -11.23 -16.33
CA ASP A 212 9.41 -9.81 -16.31
C ASP A 212 8.54 -9.50 -17.54
N PRO A 213 7.24 -9.20 -17.37
CA PRO A 213 6.34 -8.95 -18.49
C PRO A 213 6.68 -7.67 -19.27
N ARG A 214 7.46 -6.75 -18.68
CA ARG A 214 7.89 -5.48 -19.30
C ARG A 214 9.06 -5.72 -20.25
N ALA A 215 10.00 -6.59 -19.85
CA ALA A 215 11.13 -7.00 -20.69
C ALA A 215 10.73 -8.09 -21.72
N GLY A 216 9.75 -8.93 -21.37
CA GLY A 216 9.31 -10.06 -22.19
C GLY A 216 10.38 -11.16 -22.33
N GLY A 217 10.24 -11.96 -23.38
CA GLY A 217 11.08 -13.13 -23.61
C GLY A 217 10.81 -14.29 -22.65
N ASP A 218 11.69 -15.28 -22.65
CA ASP A 218 11.51 -16.52 -21.89
C ASP A 218 11.78 -16.36 -20.38
N PRO A 219 10.94 -16.95 -19.51
CA PRO A 219 11.19 -17.05 -18.08
C PRO A 219 12.52 -17.76 -17.76
N LYS A 220 13.26 -17.23 -16.77
CA LYS A 220 14.59 -17.71 -16.39
C LYS A 220 14.51 -18.60 -15.14
N PRO A 221 15.18 -19.77 -15.09
CA PRO A 221 15.25 -20.58 -13.88
C PRO A 221 16.07 -19.85 -12.79
N VAL A 222 15.61 -19.95 -11.54
CA VAL A 222 16.19 -19.27 -10.37
C VAL A 222 16.84 -20.28 -9.42
N THR A 223 16.07 -21.26 -8.93
CA THR A 223 16.52 -22.30 -7.99
C THR A 223 15.53 -23.47 -7.91
N GLN A 224 15.83 -24.51 -7.14
CA GLN A 224 14.88 -25.58 -6.79
C GLN A 224 14.11 -25.21 -5.53
N GLY A 225 12.80 -25.47 -5.50
CA GLY A 225 11.96 -25.19 -4.36
C GLY A 225 10.47 -25.24 -4.69
N LEU A 226 9.64 -24.99 -3.68
CA LEU A 226 8.18 -24.90 -3.79
C LEU A 226 7.71 -23.58 -3.17
N ASN A 227 6.53 -23.12 -3.58
CA ASN A 227 5.84 -21.95 -3.03
C ASN A 227 6.75 -20.69 -3.02
N PRO A 228 7.18 -20.20 -4.19
CA PRO A 228 7.95 -18.96 -4.26
C PRO A 228 7.08 -17.77 -3.84
N THR A 229 7.64 -16.87 -3.04
CA THR A 229 7.09 -15.53 -2.76
C THR A 229 8.17 -14.46 -2.83
N PHE A 230 7.91 -13.33 -3.48
CA PHE A 230 8.81 -12.19 -3.47
C PHE A 230 8.92 -11.56 -2.08
N SER A 231 10.12 -11.16 -1.68
CA SER A 231 10.23 -10.19 -0.59
C SER A 231 9.56 -8.87 -1.01
N PRO A 232 9.07 -8.03 -0.08
CA PRO A 232 8.26 -6.86 -0.44
C PRO A 232 9.01 -5.83 -1.30
N ASN A 233 10.33 -5.77 -1.16
CA ASN A 233 11.25 -4.99 -1.97
C ASN A 233 11.63 -5.67 -3.31
N GLY A 234 11.14 -6.87 -3.63
CA GLY A 234 11.41 -7.60 -4.87
C GLY A 234 12.87 -8.02 -5.08
N ASP A 235 13.74 -7.87 -4.07
CA ASP A 235 15.19 -8.14 -4.17
C ASP A 235 15.53 -9.59 -3.78
N ARG A 236 14.59 -10.31 -3.14
CA ARG A 236 14.69 -11.73 -2.78
C ARG A 236 13.43 -12.48 -3.18
N ILE A 237 13.54 -13.80 -3.27
CA ILE A 237 12.40 -14.74 -3.29
C ILE A 237 12.58 -15.67 -2.10
N ALA A 238 11.57 -15.82 -1.24
CA ALA A 238 11.50 -16.90 -0.26
C ALA A 238 10.73 -18.10 -0.84
N PHE A 239 11.04 -19.30 -0.37
CA PHE A 239 10.48 -20.55 -0.87
C PHE A 239 10.67 -21.69 0.13
N ALA A 240 9.79 -22.69 0.09
CA ALA A 240 9.97 -23.93 0.84
C ALA A 240 10.98 -24.84 0.13
N ASN A 241 12.00 -25.31 0.85
CA ASN A 241 12.98 -26.29 0.36
C ASN A 241 13.35 -27.28 1.47
N GLY A 242 13.77 -28.49 1.12
CA GLY A 242 13.99 -29.56 2.09
C GLY A 242 13.98 -30.96 1.48
N ALA A 243 13.98 -31.98 2.33
CA ALA A 243 14.04 -33.40 1.97
C ALA A 243 13.02 -34.22 2.76
N ASP A 244 12.63 -35.38 2.22
CA ASP A 244 11.77 -36.39 2.87
C ASP A 244 10.44 -35.86 3.45
N GLY A 245 9.92 -34.76 2.89
CA GLY A 245 8.70 -34.10 3.36
C GLY A 245 8.88 -33.22 4.61
N SER A 246 10.13 -32.94 5.01
CA SER A 246 10.50 -31.94 6.01
C SER A 246 11.08 -30.71 5.32
N TYR A 247 10.27 -29.67 5.17
CA TYR A 247 10.65 -28.41 4.53
C TYR A 247 10.99 -27.31 5.53
N ASP A 248 11.85 -26.39 5.13
CA ASP A 248 12.06 -25.10 5.80
C ASP A 248 12.01 -23.97 4.76
N VAL A 249 11.77 -22.74 5.22
CA VAL A 249 11.86 -21.54 4.38
C VAL A 249 13.33 -21.27 4.08
N HIS A 250 13.65 -21.13 2.81
CA HIS A 250 14.87 -20.52 2.31
C HIS A 250 14.51 -19.18 1.66
N ALA A 251 15.49 -18.29 1.49
CA ALA A 251 15.36 -17.21 0.52
C ALA A 251 16.63 -17.04 -0.32
N ARG A 252 16.45 -16.55 -1.54
CA ARG A 252 17.51 -16.28 -2.50
C ARG A 252 17.52 -14.81 -2.87
N ALA A 253 18.67 -14.15 -2.72
CA ALA A 253 18.88 -12.79 -3.19
C ALA A 253 19.06 -12.77 -4.71
N LEU A 254 18.26 -11.98 -5.44
CA LEU A 254 18.23 -12.00 -6.90
C LEU A 254 19.45 -11.35 -7.56
N GLY A 255 20.04 -10.33 -6.92
CA GLY A 255 21.23 -9.65 -7.44
C GLY A 255 22.53 -10.45 -7.32
N SER A 256 22.67 -11.28 -6.29
CA SER A 256 23.89 -12.07 -6.01
C SER A 256 23.75 -13.57 -6.24
N GLY A 257 22.52 -14.10 -6.29
CA GLY A 257 22.24 -15.53 -6.31
C GLY A 257 22.53 -16.25 -5.00
N ALA A 258 22.87 -15.53 -3.91
CA ALA A 258 23.13 -16.11 -2.60
C ALA A 258 21.83 -16.65 -1.97
N GLU A 259 21.91 -17.80 -1.30
CA GLU A 259 20.80 -18.45 -0.60
C GLU A 259 21.08 -18.58 0.89
N GLU A 260 20.03 -18.40 1.69
CA GLU A 260 20.07 -18.52 3.16
C GLU A 260 18.80 -19.22 3.68
N THR A 261 18.89 -19.83 4.85
CA THR A 261 17.78 -20.57 5.49
C THR A 261 17.13 -19.72 6.57
N PHE A 262 15.82 -19.53 6.49
CA PHE A 262 15.00 -18.68 7.36
C PHE A 262 14.37 -19.45 8.52
N THR A 263 13.82 -20.64 8.26
CA THR A 263 13.27 -21.51 9.31
C THR A 263 14.16 -22.72 9.55
N TYR A 264 14.10 -23.28 10.76
CA TYR A 264 14.79 -24.53 11.07
C TYR A 264 13.85 -25.51 11.78
N ASN A 265 13.66 -26.70 11.20
CA ASN A 265 12.83 -27.79 11.71
C ASN A 265 11.36 -27.41 11.92
N GLN A 266 10.79 -26.49 11.11
CA GLN A 266 9.39 -26.05 11.28
C GLN A 266 8.38 -26.87 10.45
N ASN A 267 8.86 -27.63 9.47
CA ASN A 267 8.10 -28.29 8.41
C ASN A 267 7.11 -27.36 7.69
N VAL A 268 7.63 -26.60 6.73
CA VAL A 268 6.99 -25.40 6.19
C VAL A 268 6.34 -25.61 4.83
N LEU A 269 5.13 -25.09 4.69
CA LEU A 269 4.46 -24.86 3.40
C LEU A 269 3.94 -23.42 3.34
N LEU A 270 3.80 -22.89 2.12
CA LEU A 270 3.27 -21.54 1.85
C LEU A 270 3.95 -20.45 2.71
N PRO A 271 5.26 -20.19 2.53
CA PRO A 271 5.90 -19.01 3.12
C PRO A 271 5.38 -17.73 2.47
N GLU A 272 5.19 -16.70 3.28
CA GLU A 272 4.55 -15.44 2.92
C GLU A 272 5.22 -14.29 3.68
N TRP A 273 5.83 -13.33 2.97
CA TRP A 273 6.53 -12.20 3.60
C TRP A 273 5.56 -11.21 4.24
N SER A 274 5.86 -10.76 5.46
CA SER A 274 5.19 -9.56 5.97
C SER A 274 5.45 -8.38 5.05
N PRO A 275 4.50 -7.45 4.85
CA PRO A 275 4.70 -6.32 3.96
C PRO A 275 5.92 -5.46 4.36
N ASP A 276 6.20 -5.29 5.66
CA ASP A 276 7.41 -4.59 6.15
C ASP A 276 8.73 -5.39 6.03
N GLY A 277 8.70 -6.60 5.45
CA GLY A 277 9.84 -7.51 5.32
C GLY A 277 10.42 -8.06 6.64
N SER A 278 9.87 -7.69 7.80
CA SER A 278 10.42 -8.01 9.11
C SER A 278 10.04 -9.40 9.64
N LYS A 279 9.14 -10.12 8.96
CA LYS A 279 8.55 -11.42 9.33
C LYS A 279 8.25 -12.28 8.11
N VAL A 280 8.10 -13.57 8.38
CA VAL A 280 7.54 -14.54 7.43
C VAL A 280 6.38 -15.26 8.14
N ALA A 281 5.20 -15.24 7.54
CA ALA A 281 4.09 -16.12 7.88
C ALA A 281 4.20 -17.41 7.06
N PHE A 282 3.76 -18.53 7.63
CA PHE A 282 3.81 -19.83 6.97
C PHE A 282 2.87 -20.85 7.62
N LEU A 283 2.57 -21.93 6.90
CA LEU A 283 1.97 -23.12 7.50
C LEU A 283 3.08 -24.02 8.08
N SER A 284 2.94 -24.41 9.35
CA SER A 284 3.87 -25.33 10.03
C SER A 284 3.21 -26.64 10.43
N GLY A 285 4.01 -27.70 10.58
CA GLY A 285 3.56 -29.00 11.09
C GLY A 285 3.26 -30.04 10.01
N GLY A 286 2.53 -31.09 10.40
CA GLY A 286 2.26 -32.27 9.55
C GLY A 286 0.86 -32.27 8.94
N THR A 287 0.13 -33.37 9.12
CA THR A 287 -1.28 -33.52 8.69
C THR A 287 -2.23 -32.49 9.31
N GLN A 288 -1.90 -31.97 10.50
CA GLN A 288 -2.54 -30.80 11.10
C GLN A 288 -1.63 -29.58 10.96
N GLN A 289 -1.76 -28.90 9.82
CA GLN A 289 -1.08 -27.66 9.47
C GLN A 289 -1.55 -26.49 10.34
N LYS A 290 -0.63 -25.59 10.68
CA LYS A 290 -0.88 -24.45 11.58
C LYS A 290 -0.40 -23.15 10.97
N ALA A 291 -1.30 -22.17 10.85
CA ALA A 291 -0.91 -20.80 10.53
C ALA A 291 0.06 -20.29 11.60
N THR A 292 1.24 -19.87 11.18
CA THR A 292 2.39 -19.54 12.03
C THR A 292 3.05 -18.27 11.51
N VAL A 293 3.70 -17.50 12.38
CA VAL A 293 4.56 -16.38 11.99
C VAL A 293 5.86 -16.41 12.78
N ALA A 294 6.97 -16.06 12.15
CA ALA A 294 8.28 -15.88 12.77
C ALA A 294 8.85 -14.50 12.40
N ASP A 295 9.89 -14.05 13.11
CA ASP A 295 10.68 -12.93 12.63
C ASP A 295 11.50 -13.34 11.39
N ALA A 296 11.80 -12.40 10.49
CA ALA A 296 12.77 -12.60 9.44
C ALA A 296 14.14 -12.94 10.08
N ALA A 297 14.80 -13.98 9.58
CA ALA A 297 15.91 -14.60 10.29
C ALA A 297 17.18 -13.73 10.29
N ASP A 298 17.92 -13.77 11.41
CA ASP A 298 19.32 -13.38 11.43
C ASP A 298 20.17 -14.63 11.11
N PRO A 299 20.75 -14.73 9.89
CA PRO A 299 21.50 -15.91 9.47
C PRO A 299 22.79 -16.14 10.28
N SER A 300 23.26 -15.16 11.06
CA SER A 300 24.39 -15.36 11.97
C SER A 300 24.04 -16.25 13.18
N THR A 301 22.76 -16.42 13.49
CA THR A 301 22.30 -17.15 14.69
C THR A 301 21.98 -18.62 14.44
N GLY A 302 21.71 -19.00 13.19
CA GLY A 302 21.24 -20.35 12.82
C GLY A 302 19.94 -20.78 13.52
N ARG A 303 19.07 -19.81 13.89
CA ARG A 303 17.84 -20.05 14.65
C ARG A 303 16.71 -19.12 14.22
N THR A 304 15.50 -19.64 14.23
CA THR A 304 14.27 -18.89 14.00
C THR A 304 13.77 -18.24 15.29
N SER A 305 13.58 -16.92 15.30
CA SER A 305 13.02 -16.18 16.44
C SER A 305 11.55 -15.80 16.23
N GLY A 306 10.91 -15.31 17.30
CA GLY A 306 9.57 -14.73 17.23
C GLY A 306 8.41 -15.69 16.94
N ILE A 307 8.68 -16.99 16.79
CA ILE A 307 7.69 -18.01 16.41
C ILE A 307 6.43 -17.90 17.27
N ARG A 308 5.29 -17.66 16.59
CA ARG A 308 3.94 -17.64 17.15
C ARG A 308 3.02 -18.46 16.26
N VAL A 309 2.37 -19.46 16.84
CA VAL A 309 1.23 -20.12 16.19
C VAL A 309 0.02 -19.20 16.29
N LEU A 310 -0.59 -18.93 15.15
CA LEU A 310 -1.73 -18.03 14.98
C LEU A 310 -3.05 -18.79 14.81
N SER A 311 -3.04 -20.02 14.29
CA SER A 311 -4.22 -20.89 14.24
C SER A 311 -4.68 -21.34 15.63
N ALA A 312 -5.98 -21.59 15.80
CA ALA A 312 -6.58 -21.98 17.07
C ALA A 312 -6.26 -23.44 17.46
N PRO A 313 -6.25 -23.79 18.76
CA PRO A 313 -6.07 -25.18 19.20
C PRO A 313 -7.15 -26.12 18.62
N GLY A 314 -6.71 -27.22 18.00
CA GLY A 314 -7.62 -28.23 17.44
C GLY A 314 -8.16 -27.92 16.04
N THR A 315 -7.59 -26.95 15.33
CA THR A 315 -7.95 -26.59 13.94
C THR A 315 -6.81 -26.93 12.97
N THR A 316 -7.07 -26.83 11.67
CA THR A 316 -6.06 -26.99 10.59
C THR A 316 -6.14 -25.79 9.65
N ALA A 317 -5.03 -25.07 9.44
CA ALA A 317 -4.99 -24.03 8.41
C ALA A 317 -4.70 -24.64 7.02
N SER A 318 -5.20 -24.06 5.93
CA SER A 318 -5.01 -24.59 4.56
C SER A 318 -4.28 -23.66 3.58
N ASP A 319 -4.26 -22.37 3.90
CA ASP A 319 -3.58 -21.31 3.18
C ASP A 319 -3.13 -20.24 4.19
N ILE A 320 -2.33 -19.28 3.75
CA ILE A 320 -1.90 -18.14 4.55
C ILE A 320 -1.50 -17.00 3.59
N ALA A 321 -1.67 -15.76 4.02
CA ALA A 321 -1.35 -14.55 3.28
C ALA A 321 -1.25 -13.35 4.23
N TRP A 322 -0.89 -12.18 3.70
CA TRP A 322 -0.89 -10.91 4.44
C TRP A 322 -1.91 -9.92 3.91
N ALA A 323 -2.67 -9.31 4.82
CA ALA A 323 -3.36 -8.07 4.56
C ALA A 323 -2.42 -6.91 4.92
N ALA A 324 -1.94 -6.19 3.90
CA ALA A 324 -1.29 -4.90 4.09
C ALA A 324 -2.26 -3.88 4.72
N PRO A 325 -1.77 -2.86 5.44
CA PRO A 325 -2.58 -1.69 5.75
C PRO A 325 -3.10 -1.04 4.45
N ARG A 326 -4.26 -0.39 4.49
CA ARG A 326 -4.75 0.39 3.34
C ARG A 326 -3.75 1.50 3.00
N GLY A 327 -3.50 1.75 1.71
CA GLY A 327 -2.59 2.79 1.25
C GLY A 327 -1.09 2.54 1.47
N TRP A 328 -0.74 1.57 2.30
CA TRP A 328 0.64 1.17 2.56
C TRP A 328 1.25 0.49 1.33
N SER A 329 2.53 0.72 1.05
CA SER A 329 3.30 -0.06 0.07
C SER A 329 4.79 -0.17 0.49
N PRO A 330 5.56 -1.18 0.05
CA PRO A 330 6.88 -1.51 0.63
C PRO A 330 7.96 -0.47 0.43
N ARG A 331 7.70 0.49 -0.46
CA ARG A 331 8.55 1.62 -0.80
C ARG A 331 7.71 2.89 -0.98
N GLY A 332 6.58 2.97 -0.26
CA GLY A 332 5.60 4.07 -0.21
C GLY A 332 5.48 4.87 -1.50
N THR A 333 4.93 4.26 -2.56
CA THR A 333 4.90 4.87 -3.91
C THR A 333 4.34 6.29 -3.86
N PHE A 334 5.10 7.27 -4.33
CA PHE A 334 4.68 8.66 -4.53
C PHE A 334 3.55 8.75 -5.58
N ARG A 335 2.32 8.39 -5.17
CA ARG A 335 1.15 8.30 -6.05
C ARG A 335 0.67 9.68 -6.47
N HIS A 336 0.32 9.79 -7.74
CA HIS A 336 -0.25 10.98 -8.37
C HIS A 336 -1.55 10.68 -9.13
N ASP A 337 -2.00 9.42 -9.23
CA ASP A 337 -3.31 9.07 -9.77
C ASP A 337 -4.42 9.34 -8.74
N PHE A 338 -5.18 10.41 -8.94
CA PHE A 338 -6.39 10.72 -8.18
C PHE A 338 -7.65 10.09 -8.82
N THR A 339 -7.60 9.69 -10.09
CA THR A 339 -8.73 9.12 -10.85
C THR A 339 -9.00 7.64 -10.60
N GLY A 340 -7.97 6.86 -10.31
CA GLY A 340 -8.00 5.40 -10.31
C GLY A 340 -7.79 4.76 -11.69
N ASP A 341 -7.34 5.51 -12.72
CA ASP A 341 -7.00 4.94 -14.04
C ASP A 341 -5.58 4.33 -14.11
N ALA A 342 -4.82 4.43 -13.02
CA ALA A 342 -3.41 4.08 -12.81
C ALA A 342 -2.41 4.72 -13.79
N VAL A 343 -2.81 5.78 -14.52
CA VAL A 343 -1.89 6.78 -15.05
C VAL A 343 -1.87 7.95 -14.07
N PRO A 344 -0.71 8.52 -13.72
CA PRO A 344 -0.68 9.66 -12.80
C PRO A 344 -1.38 10.92 -13.35
N ASP A 345 -2.02 11.67 -12.46
CA ASP A 345 -2.55 13.01 -12.74
C ASP A 345 -1.55 14.11 -12.35
N VAL A 346 -1.61 15.24 -13.07
CA VAL A 346 -0.99 16.49 -12.63
C VAL A 346 -2.05 17.40 -12.03
N LEU A 347 -1.89 17.75 -10.76
CA LEU A 347 -2.70 18.79 -10.13
C LEU A 347 -2.08 20.16 -10.40
N ALA A 348 -2.93 21.18 -10.54
CA ALA A 348 -2.46 22.54 -10.75
C ALA A 348 -3.41 23.61 -10.19
N GLN A 349 -2.82 24.71 -9.72
CA GLN A 349 -3.52 25.90 -9.24
C GLN A 349 -3.29 27.05 -10.21
N ASP A 350 -4.34 27.76 -10.63
CA ASP A 350 -4.19 29.02 -11.37
C ASP A 350 -4.19 30.25 -10.45
N ALA A 351 -3.77 31.40 -10.99
CA ALA A 351 -3.69 32.68 -10.28
C ALA A 351 -5.01 33.19 -9.69
N SER A 352 -6.17 32.61 -10.03
CA SER A 352 -7.48 32.91 -9.41
C SER A 352 -7.83 32.02 -8.22
N GLY A 353 -6.95 31.06 -7.87
CA GLY A 353 -7.21 30.08 -6.81
C GLY A 353 -8.16 28.96 -7.23
N VAL A 354 -8.32 28.71 -8.53
CA VAL A 354 -9.00 27.53 -9.07
C VAL A 354 -8.02 26.36 -9.15
N LEU A 355 -8.47 25.18 -8.73
CA LEU A 355 -7.73 23.93 -8.88
C LEU A 355 -8.22 23.16 -10.10
N TRP A 356 -7.25 22.62 -10.84
CA TRP A 356 -7.40 21.84 -12.06
C TRP A 356 -6.69 20.50 -11.89
N ARG A 357 -7.29 19.43 -12.44
CA ARG A 357 -6.64 18.14 -12.68
C ARG A 357 -6.32 18.04 -14.17
N TYR A 358 -5.16 17.50 -14.51
CA TYR A 358 -4.74 17.17 -15.87
C TYR A 358 -4.33 15.70 -15.86
N ASP A 359 -5.22 14.82 -16.29
CA ASP A 359 -4.99 13.40 -16.28
C ASP A 359 -3.85 13.03 -17.23
N GLY A 360 -3.00 12.05 -16.90
CA GLY A 360 -2.00 11.53 -17.83
C GLY A 360 -2.64 10.76 -18.99
N ASP A 361 -1.94 10.62 -20.12
CA ASP A 361 -2.44 9.87 -21.30
C ASP A 361 -1.77 8.49 -21.52
N GLY A 362 -0.92 8.06 -20.59
CA GLY A 362 -0.17 6.80 -20.64
C GLY A 362 0.95 6.78 -21.70
N LYS A 363 1.34 7.95 -22.22
CA LYS A 363 2.38 8.17 -23.24
C LYS A 363 3.27 9.37 -22.87
N GLY A 364 3.15 9.82 -21.62
CA GLY A 364 3.75 11.02 -21.05
C GLY A 364 3.25 12.34 -21.66
N GLY A 365 1.99 12.38 -22.10
CA GLY A 365 1.21 13.59 -22.36
C GLY A 365 0.14 13.81 -21.29
N LEU A 366 -0.63 14.90 -21.44
CA LEU A 366 -1.70 15.27 -20.52
C LEU A 366 -3.04 15.45 -21.27
N LYS A 367 -4.11 14.88 -20.72
CA LYS A 367 -5.51 15.03 -21.17
C LYS A 367 -6.01 16.47 -20.92
N ALA A 368 -7.20 16.80 -21.44
CA ALA A 368 -7.80 18.12 -21.26
C ALA A 368 -8.22 18.36 -19.79
N ARG A 369 -7.91 19.55 -19.25
CA ARG A 369 -8.07 19.85 -17.82
C ARG A 369 -9.50 19.80 -17.30
N VAL A 370 -9.67 19.22 -16.12
CA VAL A 370 -10.92 19.17 -15.35
C VAL A 370 -10.85 20.14 -14.18
N LYS A 371 -11.90 20.93 -13.93
CA LYS A 371 -11.97 21.82 -12.76
C LYS A 371 -12.38 21.02 -11.52
N ILE A 372 -11.50 20.94 -10.52
CA ILE A 372 -11.71 20.15 -9.30
C ILE A 372 -11.94 21.00 -8.03
N GLY A 373 -11.62 22.30 -8.06
CA GLY A 373 -11.79 23.16 -6.88
C GLY A 373 -11.71 24.66 -7.17
N TRP A 374 -12.00 25.48 -6.17
CA TRP A 374 -11.86 26.94 -6.21
C TRP A 374 -11.75 27.53 -4.80
N GLY A 375 -11.31 28.79 -4.69
CA GLY A 375 -11.16 29.49 -3.40
C GLY A 375 -9.83 29.24 -2.70
N TRP A 376 -8.83 28.70 -3.39
CA TRP A 376 -7.51 28.38 -2.84
C TRP A 376 -6.51 29.54 -2.89
N THR A 377 -6.95 30.75 -3.20
CA THR A 377 -6.10 31.95 -3.27
C THR A 377 -5.36 32.18 -1.95
N GLY A 378 -4.03 32.27 -2.01
CA GLY A 378 -3.18 32.42 -0.82
C GLY A 378 -2.78 31.11 -0.12
N TYR A 379 -3.25 29.96 -0.60
CA TYR A 379 -2.68 28.66 -0.25
C TYR A 379 -1.48 28.33 -1.16
N ARG A 380 -0.57 27.49 -0.66
CA ARG A 380 0.39 26.71 -1.45
C ARG A 380 0.04 25.24 -1.30
N LEU A 381 0.15 24.47 -2.37
CA LEU A 381 -0.16 23.04 -2.37
C LEU A 381 1.04 22.22 -2.86
N THR A 382 1.09 20.95 -2.44
CA THR A 382 1.91 19.86 -2.98
C THR A 382 1.10 18.59 -2.82
N VAL A 383 1.16 17.67 -3.78
CA VAL A 383 0.81 16.27 -3.52
C VAL A 383 1.74 15.75 -2.42
N ALA A 384 1.20 14.90 -1.56
CA ALA A 384 1.88 14.36 -0.38
C ALA A 384 2.15 12.84 -0.47
N GLY A 385 1.70 12.19 -1.55
CA GLY A 385 1.39 10.75 -1.52
C GLY A 385 0.13 10.48 -0.71
N ASP A 386 -0.17 9.21 -0.42
CA ASP A 386 -1.22 8.87 0.55
C ASP A 386 -0.68 9.05 1.99
N LEU A 387 -1.16 10.08 2.69
CA LEU A 387 -0.93 10.25 4.13
C LEU A 387 -2.02 9.54 4.93
N SER A 388 -3.26 9.57 4.41
CA SER A 388 -4.50 9.12 5.05
C SER A 388 -4.57 7.61 5.30
N ALA A 389 -3.80 6.82 4.54
CA ALA A 389 -3.84 5.36 4.46
C ALA A 389 -5.20 4.84 3.94
N ASP A 390 -5.66 5.39 2.81
CA ASP A 390 -6.91 5.00 2.14
C ASP A 390 -6.78 4.59 0.65
N GLY A 391 -5.54 4.48 0.16
CA GLY A 391 -5.18 3.98 -1.17
C GLY A 391 -5.10 5.06 -2.26
N ILE A 392 -5.60 6.27 -1.96
CA ILE A 392 -5.71 7.41 -2.87
C ILE A 392 -4.70 8.48 -2.43
N PRO A 393 -3.99 9.16 -3.36
CA PRO A 393 -3.08 10.24 -2.97
C PRO A 393 -3.82 11.43 -2.32
N ASP A 394 -3.17 12.04 -1.34
CA ASP A 394 -3.56 13.28 -0.70
C ASP A 394 -2.77 14.46 -1.26
N ALA A 395 -3.33 15.67 -1.17
CA ALA A 395 -2.55 16.90 -1.20
C ALA A 395 -2.41 17.49 0.22
N VAL A 396 -1.32 18.21 0.49
CA VAL A 396 -1.27 19.13 1.64
C VAL A 396 -1.28 20.58 1.18
N ALA A 397 -2.04 21.39 1.89
CA ALA A 397 -2.20 22.82 1.64
C ALA A 397 -1.72 23.64 2.83
N GLN A 398 -0.77 24.54 2.59
CA GLN A 398 -0.25 25.53 3.55
C GLN A 398 -0.97 26.85 3.35
N ASP A 399 -1.55 27.44 4.41
CA ASP A 399 -2.09 28.79 4.37
C ASP A 399 -1.11 29.86 4.86
N ALA A 400 -1.39 31.13 4.53
CA ALA A 400 -0.57 32.28 4.90
C ALA A 400 -0.50 32.57 6.42
N SER A 401 -1.39 31.99 7.23
CA SER A 401 -1.33 32.04 8.71
C SER A 401 -0.49 30.91 9.32
N GLY A 402 0.02 30.00 8.49
CA GLY A 402 0.81 28.85 8.91
C GLY A 402 -0.01 27.65 9.37
N GLY A 403 -1.30 27.58 9.01
CA GLY A 403 -2.08 26.35 9.08
C GLY A 403 -1.64 25.37 7.99
N LEU A 404 -1.43 24.11 8.36
CA LEU A 404 -1.26 23.01 7.42
C LEU A 404 -2.53 22.15 7.42
N TRP A 405 -3.00 21.81 6.23
CA TRP A 405 -4.23 21.05 6.01
C TRP A 405 -3.95 19.88 5.07
N ARG A 406 -4.41 18.68 5.42
CA ARG A 406 -4.56 17.56 4.48
C ARG A 406 -5.79 17.80 3.62
N VAL A 407 -5.75 17.40 2.36
CA VAL A 407 -6.81 17.58 1.37
C VAL A 407 -6.94 16.28 0.61
N ASP A 408 -7.75 15.38 1.14
CA ASP A 408 -7.74 13.98 0.71
C ASP A 408 -8.22 13.80 -0.72
N GLY A 409 -7.67 12.82 -1.43
CA GLY A 409 -8.25 12.36 -2.69
C GLY A 409 -9.61 11.70 -2.49
N ASN A 410 -10.44 11.64 -3.54
CA ASN A 410 -11.78 11.02 -3.47
C ASN A 410 -11.95 9.74 -4.32
N GLY A 411 -10.88 9.25 -4.97
CA GLY A 411 -10.91 8.04 -5.80
C GLY A 411 -11.73 8.17 -7.09
N THR A 412 -12.08 9.39 -7.48
CA THR A 412 -12.80 9.73 -8.74
C THR A 412 -12.21 11.00 -9.38
N GLY A 413 -10.97 11.33 -9.04
CA GLY A 413 -10.22 12.48 -9.55
C GLY A 413 -10.69 13.84 -9.03
N GLY A 414 -11.24 13.87 -7.81
CA GLY A 414 -11.59 15.08 -7.06
C GLY A 414 -11.01 15.05 -5.65
N LEU A 415 -11.24 16.14 -4.88
CA LEU A 415 -10.69 16.34 -3.55
C LEU A 415 -11.80 16.45 -2.48
N ARG A 416 -11.53 15.93 -1.28
CA ARG A 416 -12.40 16.01 -0.10
C ARG A 416 -12.24 17.35 0.64
N PRO A 417 -13.17 17.71 1.56
CA PRO A 417 -13.00 18.88 2.42
C PRO A 417 -11.75 18.78 3.29
N LYS A 418 -10.94 19.85 3.30
CA LYS A 418 -9.64 19.86 3.99
C LYS A 418 -9.72 19.63 5.50
N VAL A 419 -8.80 18.82 6.02
CA VAL A 419 -8.64 18.49 7.45
C VAL A 419 -7.41 19.21 8.01
N ARG A 420 -7.50 19.88 9.15
CA ARG A 420 -6.34 20.61 9.72
C ARG A 420 -5.39 19.64 10.43
N ILE A 421 -4.14 19.59 9.98
CA ILE A 421 -3.11 18.70 10.51
C ILE A 421 -1.96 19.43 11.22
N GLY A 422 -1.85 20.76 11.08
CA GLY A 422 -0.76 21.51 11.73
C GLY A 422 -0.94 23.02 11.86
N SER A 423 -0.03 23.62 12.62
CA SER A 423 0.15 25.07 12.84
C SER A 423 1.62 25.42 12.97
N GLY A 424 2.01 26.65 12.63
CA GLY A 424 3.41 27.09 12.68
C GLY A 424 4.19 26.85 11.38
N TRP A 425 3.50 26.52 10.28
CA TRP A 425 4.11 26.17 8.99
C TRP A 425 4.43 27.38 8.11
N GLN A 426 4.15 28.61 8.56
CA GLN A 426 4.42 29.82 7.80
C GLN A 426 5.93 29.99 7.53
N GLY A 427 6.27 30.28 6.27
CA GLY A 427 7.66 30.44 5.82
C GLY A 427 8.36 29.14 5.40
N LEU A 428 7.81 27.97 5.69
CA LEU A 428 8.33 26.69 5.20
C LEU A 428 7.99 26.50 3.70
N ARG A 429 8.88 25.83 2.95
CA ARG A 429 8.61 25.32 1.59
C ARG A 429 8.44 23.81 1.67
N LEU A 430 7.36 23.26 1.12
CA LEU A 430 6.96 21.86 1.29
C LEU A 430 7.11 21.06 0.00
N ALA A 431 7.39 19.77 0.13
CA ALA A 431 7.25 18.78 -0.95
C ALA A 431 6.85 17.44 -0.32
N GLY A 432 5.83 16.77 -0.86
CA GLY A 432 5.64 15.34 -0.62
C GLY A 432 6.75 14.54 -1.29
N THR A 433 6.99 13.31 -0.82
CA THR A 433 8.13 12.51 -1.33
C THR A 433 7.91 11.00 -1.38
N GLY A 434 6.72 10.48 -1.00
CA GLY A 434 6.54 9.04 -0.73
C GLY A 434 7.16 8.65 0.62
N ASP A 435 7.31 7.37 0.91
CA ASP A 435 8.06 6.88 2.09
C ASP A 435 9.56 7.13 1.91
N LEU A 436 10.11 8.15 2.57
CA LEU A 436 11.50 8.56 2.41
C LEU A 436 12.33 8.11 3.61
N ASN A 437 12.78 6.87 3.53
CA ASN A 437 13.95 6.44 4.29
C ASN A 437 15.16 7.35 3.97
N ASN A 438 15.94 7.60 5.01
CA ASN A 438 17.21 8.32 4.94
C ASN A 438 18.12 7.96 6.15
N GLY A 439 17.89 6.80 6.76
CA GLY A 439 18.49 6.36 8.01
C GLY A 439 18.06 7.13 9.28
N ALA A 440 17.27 8.22 9.16
CA ALA A 440 16.80 9.01 10.30
C ALA A 440 15.31 8.79 10.63
N LEU A 441 14.52 8.31 9.67
CA LEU A 441 13.25 7.61 9.86
C LEU A 441 13.34 6.22 9.19
N PRO A 442 12.62 5.20 9.69
CA PRO A 442 12.53 3.89 9.03
C PRO A 442 11.54 3.95 7.85
N THR A 443 11.76 3.12 6.83
CA THR A 443 10.71 2.71 5.89
C THR A 443 9.54 2.11 6.67
N ASP A 444 8.39 2.80 6.70
CA ASP A 444 7.17 2.31 7.37
C ASP A 444 5.97 2.13 6.43
N GLY A 445 6.14 2.48 5.15
CA GLY A 445 5.23 2.34 4.03
C GLY A 445 4.17 3.43 3.89
N PHE A 446 4.19 4.46 4.76
CA PHE A 446 3.34 5.64 4.63
C PHE A 446 4.09 6.83 4.00
N SER A 447 3.36 7.76 3.40
CA SER A 447 4.01 8.87 2.67
C SER A 447 4.52 9.97 3.62
N ASP A 448 5.65 10.58 3.26
CA ASP A 448 6.32 11.61 4.05
C ASP A 448 6.23 13.02 3.45
N LEU A 449 6.49 14.01 4.31
CA LEU A 449 6.57 15.42 3.95
C LEU A 449 7.96 16.03 4.27
N LEU A 450 8.62 16.53 3.25
CA LEU A 450 9.82 17.36 3.37
C LEU A 450 9.45 18.85 3.53
N ALA A 451 10.17 19.55 4.40
CA ALA A 451 10.01 21.00 4.60
C ALA A 451 11.35 21.73 4.75
N ILE A 452 11.63 22.71 3.88
CA ILE A 452 12.78 23.63 4.00
C ILE A 452 12.36 24.87 4.78
N ASP A 453 13.13 25.26 5.80
CA ASP A 453 12.96 26.54 6.51
C ASP A 453 13.80 27.70 5.93
N GLY A 454 13.56 28.92 6.42
CA GLY A 454 14.22 30.14 5.94
C GLY A 454 15.73 30.21 6.18
N ASN A 455 16.30 29.28 6.96
CA ASN A 455 17.74 29.15 7.20
C ASN A 455 18.38 28.07 6.32
N GLY A 456 17.60 27.37 5.49
CA GLY A 456 18.09 26.27 4.66
C GLY A 456 18.18 24.94 5.41
N THR A 457 17.48 24.79 6.53
CA THR A 457 17.33 23.47 7.19
C THR A 457 16.23 22.69 6.50
N LEU A 458 16.56 21.50 6.01
CA LEU A 458 15.58 20.52 5.56
C LEU A 458 15.12 19.70 6.77
N TRP A 459 13.81 19.59 6.93
CA TRP A 459 13.14 18.79 7.95
C TRP A 459 12.32 17.69 7.28
N LEU A 460 12.48 16.45 7.72
CA LEU A 460 11.61 15.34 7.33
C LEU A 460 10.53 15.16 8.40
N TYR A 461 9.29 14.96 7.96
CA TYR A 461 8.14 14.64 8.79
C TYR A 461 7.55 13.32 8.30
N GLY A 462 7.67 12.28 9.13
CA GLY A 462 7.14 10.96 8.81
C GLY A 462 5.62 10.95 8.65
N GLY A 463 5.10 10.15 7.73
CA GLY A 463 3.70 9.73 7.72
C GLY A 463 3.31 9.01 9.02
N ASN A 464 2.01 8.92 9.33
CA ASN A 464 1.54 8.18 10.52
C ASN A 464 0.45 7.13 10.24
N GLY A 465 0.24 6.81 8.95
CA GLY A 465 -0.80 5.88 8.48
C GLY A 465 -2.23 6.24 8.87
N ARG A 466 -2.48 7.52 9.20
CA ARG A 466 -3.76 8.07 9.69
C ARG A 466 -4.01 9.50 9.18
N GLY A 467 -3.19 9.96 8.23
CA GLY A 467 -3.19 11.29 7.65
C GLY A 467 -2.90 12.42 8.63
N GLY A 468 -1.97 12.19 9.55
CA GLY A 468 -1.21 13.22 10.26
C GLY A 468 0.29 12.98 10.07
N LEU A 469 1.12 13.79 10.74
CA LEU A 469 2.58 13.72 10.65
C LEU A 469 3.21 13.39 12.01
N LEU A 470 4.32 12.65 11.98
CA LEU A 470 5.16 12.35 13.12
C LEU A 470 6.04 13.55 13.53
N PRO A 471 6.67 13.51 14.73
CA PRO A 471 7.66 14.51 15.12
C PRO A 471 8.81 14.60 14.12
N ARG A 472 9.13 15.82 13.67
CA ARG A 472 10.13 16.06 12.62
C ARG A 472 11.55 15.69 13.04
N VAL A 473 12.34 15.25 12.07
CA VAL A 473 13.79 15.04 12.18
C VAL A 473 14.53 16.04 11.29
N SER A 474 15.74 16.47 11.69
CA SER A 474 16.57 17.37 10.88
C SER A 474 17.38 16.57 9.86
N HIS A 475 17.25 16.92 8.59
CA HIS A 475 18.06 16.43 7.48
C HIS A 475 19.13 17.47 7.05
N GLY A 476 19.53 18.35 7.97
CA GLY A 476 20.68 19.24 7.82
C GLY A 476 20.42 20.62 7.18
N ALA A 477 21.37 21.54 7.43
CA ALA A 477 21.25 22.97 7.13
C ALA A 477 21.95 23.42 5.83
N MET A 478 22.01 22.56 4.82
CA MET A 478 22.74 22.79 3.57
C MET A 478 21.88 23.30 2.39
N TYR A 479 20.57 23.49 2.60
CA TYR A 479 19.57 23.74 1.56
C TYR A 479 19.25 25.24 1.38
N GLN A 480 20.17 26.14 1.77
CA GLN A 480 19.89 27.57 1.76
C GLN A 480 19.63 28.09 0.34
N GLY A 481 18.41 28.60 0.13
CA GLY A 481 17.91 29.06 -1.17
C GLY A 481 17.45 27.98 -2.14
N TYR A 482 17.62 26.68 -1.84
CA TYR A 482 17.23 25.58 -2.73
C TYR A 482 15.70 25.53 -2.95
N ARG A 483 15.29 24.82 -3.99
CA ARG A 483 13.98 24.15 -4.05
C ARG A 483 14.19 22.64 -3.90
N VAL A 484 13.24 21.97 -3.28
CA VAL A 484 13.15 20.51 -3.25
C VAL A 484 11.83 20.09 -3.86
N THR A 485 11.87 19.01 -4.64
CA THR A 485 10.72 18.38 -5.30
C THR A 485 10.87 16.88 -5.09
N GLY A 486 9.94 16.22 -4.40
CA GLY A 486 9.87 14.76 -4.40
C GLY A 486 9.48 14.25 -5.78
N VAL A 487 10.01 13.10 -6.17
CA VAL A 487 9.83 12.52 -7.51
C VAL A 487 9.52 11.02 -7.48
N GLY A 488 9.63 10.37 -6.32
CA GLY A 488 9.42 8.94 -6.18
C GLY A 488 10.61 8.12 -6.67
N ALA A 489 10.34 6.87 -7.04
CA ALA A 489 11.32 5.83 -7.38
C ALA A 489 12.14 6.06 -8.69
N LEU A 490 13.04 7.04 -8.73
CA LEU A 490 13.97 7.20 -9.87
C LEU A 490 15.01 6.06 -10.00
N SER A 491 15.17 5.24 -8.96
CA SER A 491 16.12 4.12 -8.89
C SER A 491 15.40 2.77 -9.06
N PRO A 492 16.02 1.73 -9.68
CA PRO A 492 15.34 0.45 -9.98
C PRO A 492 14.95 -0.36 -8.74
N ASP A 493 15.71 -0.16 -7.66
CA ASP A 493 15.43 -0.60 -6.29
C ASP A 493 14.27 0.18 -5.64
N GLY A 494 13.49 0.95 -6.38
CA GLY A 494 12.24 1.56 -5.94
C GLY A 494 12.34 2.61 -4.83
N SER A 495 13.54 2.93 -4.36
CA SER A 495 13.78 3.86 -3.25
C SER A 495 13.25 5.26 -3.60
N GLN A 496 12.50 5.88 -2.70
CA GLN A 496 11.89 7.17 -3.00
C GLN A 496 12.96 8.27 -3.03
N ALA A 497 13.01 9.01 -4.13
CA ALA A 497 13.99 10.07 -4.35
C ALA A 497 13.36 11.47 -4.30
N TYR A 498 14.19 12.46 -3.97
CA TYR A 498 13.88 13.88 -4.13
C TYR A 498 15.01 14.63 -4.85
N LEU A 499 14.62 15.71 -5.54
CA LEU A 499 15.53 16.55 -6.32
C LEU A 499 15.79 17.87 -5.62
N GLY A 500 17.06 18.15 -5.30
CA GLY A 500 17.51 19.44 -4.79
C GLY A 500 18.00 20.36 -5.92
N GLN A 501 17.19 21.34 -6.29
CA GLN A 501 17.55 22.40 -7.23
C GLN A 501 18.27 23.54 -6.50
N LYS A 502 19.53 23.81 -6.85
CA LYS A 502 20.30 24.93 -6.30
C LYS A 502 20.01 26.26 -7.00
N PRO A 503 20.23 27.41 -6.32
CA PRO A 503 20.29 28.73 -6.96
C PRO A 503 21.32 28.85 -8.10
N SER A 504 22.39 28.04 -8.10
CA SER A 504 23.38 27.95 -9.19
C SER A 504 22.82 27.31 -10.48
N GLY A 505 21.69 26.62 -10.40
CA GLY A 505 21.12 25.84 -11.50
C GLY A 505 21.66 24.41 -11.59
N GLU A 506 22.45 23.95 -10.62
CA GLU A 506 22.69 22.51 -10.42
C GLU A 506 21.39 21.82 -9.96
N LEU A 507 21.20 20.58 -10.38
CA LEU A 507 20.19 19.66 -9.88
C LEU A 507 20.88 18.46 -9.24
N HIS A 508 20.53 18.15 -7.99
CA HIS A 508 21.06 17.01 -7.24
C HIS A 508 19.94 15.99 -7.02
N ARG A 509 20.19 14.69 -7.31
CA ARG A 509 19.36 13.60 -6.77
C ARG A 509 19.76 13.37 -5.32
N TYR A 510 18.77 13.07 -4.49
CA TYR A 510 18.92 12.47 -3.18
C TYR A 510 18.04 11.21 -3.18
N ASP A 511 18.66 10.09 -2.89
CA ASP A 511 18.10 8.75 -2.93
C ASP A 511 18.88 7.88 -1.93
N ASP A 512 18.28 6.83 -1.39
CA ASP A 512 18.89 6.00 -0.33
C ASP A 512 19.78 4.89 -0.91
N ALA A 513 19.42 4.32 -2.06
CA ALA A 513 20.22 3.27 -2.72
C ALA A 513 21.40 3.82 -3.52
N LEU A 514 21.19 4.87 -4.31
CA LEU A 514 22.22 5.52 -5.14
C LEU A 514 22.85 6.75 -4.47
N GLY A 515 22.44 7.09 -3.25
CA GLY A 515 22.95 8.25 -2.53
C GLY A 515 22.69 9.59 -3.23
N ARG A 516 23.52 10.59 -2.88
CA ARG A 516 23.45 11.94 -3.42
C ARG A 516 24.37 12.13 -4.63
N GLU A 517 23.83 12.61 -5.75
CA GLU A 517 24.56 12.85 -6.99
C GLU A 517 24.17 14.18 -7.66
N THR A 518 25.07 14.80 -8.43
CA THR A 518 24.74 15.96 -9.29
C THR A 518 24.29 15.48 -10.67
N ILE A 519 22.97 15.45 -10.91
CA ILE A 519 22.37 14.86 -12.12
C ILE A 519 22.16 15.86 -13.27
N GLY A 520 22.41 17.16 -13.09
CA GLY A 520 22.29 18.11 -14.18
C GLY A 520 22.59 19.57 -13.85
N TRP A 521 22.58 20.42 -14.88
CA TRP A 521 22.94 21.84 -14.84
C TRP A 521 21.97 22.70 -15.68
N GLY A 522 21.85 23.99 -15.35
CA GLY A 522 21.00 24.96 -16.06
C GLY A 522 19.57 25.11 -15.51
N TRP A 523 19.23 24.43 -14.41
CA TRP A 523 17.84 24.28 -13.94
C TRP A 523 17.22 25.49 -13.24
N LYS A 524 18.00 26.55 -12.96
CA LYS A 524 17.59 27.67 -12.08
C LYS A 524 16.33 28.44 -12.50
N ASP A 525 15.99 28.42 -13.79
CA ASP A 525 14.85 29.13 -14.37
C ASP A 525 13.63 28.21 -14.60
N LEU A 526 13.69 26.97 -14.10
CA LEU A 526 12.63 25.97 -14.20
C LEU A 526 11.94 25.76 -12.85
N THR A 527 10.63 25.54 -12.86
CA THR A 527 9.86 25.07 -11.71
C THR A 527 9.46 23.62 -11.95
N LEU A 528 9.88 22.72 -11.05
CA LEU A 528 9.73 21.27 -11.20
C LEU A 528 8.57 20.74 -10.36
N THR A 529 7.88 19.76 -10.90
CA THR A 529 6.88 18.91 -10.21
C THR A 529 7.24 17.47 -10.56
N GLY A 530 7.47 16.62 -9.55
CA GLY A 530 7.48 15.17 -9.74
C GLY A 530 6.04 14.70 -9.95
N VAL A 531 5.84 13.73 -10.83
CA VAL A 531 4.47 13.40 -11.32
C VAL A 531 4.19 11.90 -11.36
N GLY A 532 5.12 11.05 -10.91
CA GLY A 532 5.04 9.62 -11.19
C GLY A 532 5.32 9.30 -12.67
N ASP A 533 5.16 8.05 -13.05
CA ASP A 533 5.39 7.57 -14.42
C ASP A 533 4.23 7.96 -15.35
N LEU A 534 4.32 9.09 -16.06
CA LEU A 534 3.33 9.45 -17.08
C LEU A 534 3.58 8.70 -18.40
N GLY A 535 4.83 8.30 -18.65
CA GLY A 535 5.28 7.56 -19.84
C GLY A 535 4.79 6.11 -19.93
N ASN A 536 4.43 5.51 -18.80
CA ASN A 536 4.20 4.08 -18.61
C ASN A 536 5.44 3.24 -18.99
N ASP A 537 6.65 3.68 -18.59
CA ASP A 537 7.91 2.92 -18.79
C ASP A 537 8.45 2.23 -17.52
N GLY A 538 7.78 2.43 -16.38
CA GLY A 538 8.10 1.88 -15.07
C GLY A 538 8.90 2.82 -14.17
N ILE A 539 9.27 4.02 -14.63
CA ILE A 539 10.14 4.97 -13.93
C ILE A 539 9.43 6.33 -13.82
N PRO A 540 9.45 7.02 -12.66
CA PRO A 540 8.81 8.33 -12.53
C PRO A 540 9.38 9.43 -13.42
N ASP A 541 8.49 10.23 -14.00
CA ASP A 541 8.80 11.43 -14.76
C ASP A 541 8.88 12.67 -13.88
N VAL A 542 9.54 13.70 -14.40
CA VAL A 542 9.51 15.07 -13.87
C VAL A 542 8.99 16.03 -14.94
N ILE A 543 7.98 16.82 -14.61
CA ILE A 543 7.60 17.98 -15.45
C ILE A 543 8.29 19.24 -14.96
N ALA A 544 8.68 20.10 -15.90
CA ALA A 544 9.30 21.39 -15.61
C ALA A 544 8.66 22.50 -16.44
N GLN A 545 8.18 23.53 -15.76
CA GLN A 545 7.69 24.77 -16.36
C GLN A 545 8.84 25.76 -16.51
N ASP A 546 8.99 26.38 -17.69
CA ASP A 546 9.90 27.49 -17.91
C ASP A 546 9.24 28.88 -17.77
N THR A 547 10.06 29.94 -17.78
CA THR A 547 9.64 31.34 -17.61
C THR A 547 8.73 31.88 -18.71
N ALA A 548 8.64 31.19 -19.86
CA ALA A 548 7.68 31.49 -20.92
C ALA A 548 6.32 30.78 -20.72
N GLY A 549 6.24 29.81 -19.81
CA GLY A 549 5.06 28.96 -19.62
C GLY A 549 4.98 27.81 -20.61
N VAL A 550 6.11 27.35 -21.15
CA VAL A 550 6.20 26.05 -21.83
C VAL A 550 6.35 24.98 -20.75
N LEU A 551 5.66 23.85 -20.94
CA LEU A 551 5.78 22.68 -20.07
C LEU A 551 6.59 21.60 -20.78
N TRP A 552 7.60 21.11 -20.10
CA TRP A 552 8.54 20.10 -20.55
C TRP A 552 8.42 18.85 -19.66
N ARG A 553 8.46 17.65 -20.24
CA ARG A 553 8.65 16.38 -19.52
C ARG A 553 10.12 15.99 -19.59
N TYR A 554 10.62 15.39 -18.52
CA TYR A 554 11.93 14.78 -18.41
C TYR A 554 11.72 13.38 -17.83
N ASP A 555 11.94 12.36 -18.65
CA ASP A 555 11.66 10.99 -18.26
C ASP A 555 12.75 10.48 -17.29
N GLY A 556 12.42 9.63 -16.32
CA GLY A 556 13.43 8.92 -15.53
C GLY A 556 14.19 7.89 -16.40
N ASP A 557 15.40 7.47 -16.01
CA ASP A 557 16.21 6.57 -16.85
C ASP A 557 16.72 5.28 -16.16
N ALA A 558 16.25 5.01 -14.93
CA ALA A 558 16.64 3.86 -14.12
C ALA A 558 18.15 3.82 -13.73
N ALA A 559 18.92 4.85 -14.04
CA ALA A 559 20.22 5.13 -13.42
C ALA A 559 20.12 6.22 -12.33
N GLY A 560 18.91 6.71 -12.06
CA GLY A 560 18.66 7.84 -11.17
C GLY A 560 18.92 9.20 -11.83
N HIS A 561 18.94 9.29 -13.16
CA HIS A 561 19.07 10.55 -13.91
C HIS A 561 17.78 10.86 -14.68
N LEU A 562 17.83 11.87 -15.56
CA LEU A 562 16.69 12.35 -16.33
C LEU A 562 17.04 12.41 -17.83
N LYS A 563 16.20 11.79 -18.67
CA LYS A 563 16.31 11.77 -20.14
C LYS A 563 16.16 13.19 -20.73
N PRO A 564 16.66 13.45 -21.96
CA PRO A 564 16.52 14.75 -22.62
C PRO A 564 15.04 15.18 -22.81
N ARG A 565 14.75 16.45 -22.52
CA ARG A 565 13.38 16.95 -22.38
C ARG A 565 12.50 16.84 -23.64
N VAL A 566 11.24 16.48 -23.44
CA VAL A 566 10.16 16.52 -24.43
C VAL A 566 9.23 17.70 -24.14
N LYS A 567 8.75 18.42 -25.16
CA LYS A 567 7.75 19.48 -24.97
C LYS A 567 6.34 18.87 -24.93
N ILE A 568 5.66 19.01 -23.80
CA ILE A 568 4.31 18.47 -23.59
C ILE A 568 3.21 19.55 -23.50
N GLY A 569 3.56 20.83 -23.32
CA GLY A 569 2.56 21.89 -23.22
C GLY A 569 3.06 23.32 -23.44
N TRP A 570 2.13 24.26 -23.50
CA TRP A 570 2.39 25.70 -23.54
C TRP A 570 1.21 26.47 -22.93
N GLY A 571 1.42 27.74 -22.58
CA GLY A 571 0.37 28.58 -21.96
C GLY A 571 0.23 28.41 -20.44
N TRP A 572 1.16 27.73 -19.78
CA TRP A 572 1.13 27.44 -18.34
C TRP A 572 1.53 28.64 -17.44
N LYS A 573 1.85 29.79 -18.02
CA LYS A 573 2.33 30.97 -17.28
C LYS A 573 1.25 31.50 -16.34
N GLY A 574 1.50 31.45 -15.03
CA GLY A 574 0.52 31.80 -13.99
C GLY A 574 -0.35 30.62 -13.51
N ILE A 575 0.03 29.40 -13.90
CA ILE A 575 -0.46 28.13 -13.36
C ILE A 575 0.70 27.44 -12.64
N THR A 576 0.51 26.97 -11.42
CA THR A 576 1.49 26.21 -10.63
C THR A 576 1.05 24.76 -10.57
N THR A 577 1.85 23.85 -11.14
CA THR A 577 1.71 22.40 -11.00
C THR A 577 2.26 21.93 -9.66
N PHE A 578 1.66 20.92 -9.05
CA PHE A 578 2.00 20.44 -7.71
C PHE A 578 1.59 18.98 -7.47
#